data_AF-A0A0B1Y565-F1
#
_entry.id   AF-A0A0B1Y565-F1
#
_cell.length_a   1.000
_cell.length_b   1.000
_cell.length_c   1.000
_cell.angle_alpha   90.00
_cell.angle_beta   90.00
_cell.angle_gamma   90.00
#
_symmetry.space_group_name_H-M   'P 1'
#
loop_
_entity.id
_entity.type
_entity.pdbx_description
1 polymer ?
#
loop_
_entity_poly.entity_id
_entity_poly.type
_entity_poly.pdbx_seq_one_letter_code
_entity_poly.pdbx_strand_id
1 'polypeptide(L)'
;MSTAVTHPQDHAHGHGDDHAHDHPHGWRRWLFATNHKDIGTLYLLFSFAMLLSGGTLALLIRLELFQPGLQFFHPELFNQFTTMHGLIMVFGAIMPAFVGFANWMIPLQVGASDMAFARMNNFSFWLLPPAAILLVGSFFAPGGATAAGWTLYAPLSVQMGPGMDMAIFAVHIMGASSIMGSINIIVTILNMRAPGMTLMKMPMFCWTWLITAYLLIAVMPVLAGAITMVLTDRHFGTSFFSAAGGGDPVMYQHIFWFFGHPEVYIMILPAFGIISQIVPAFARKPLFGYSSMVYATASIAILSFIVWAHHMFTTGMPVTGQLFFMYATMLIAVPTGVKVFNWVATMWRGSMTFETPMLFALGFIFVFSIGGLTGLILAVAPIDIQLQDTYYVVAHFHYVLVAGSLFALFAGFYYWGPKWSGYMYNETRGKIHFWGSMITFNLTFFPMHFLGLAGMPRRYADYPQQFADFNAVASIGALGFGLMQVYFFFFVVLPSYRGGEKAADKPWEGAEGLEWTVPSPAPFHTFEEPPHVK
;
A
#
# COMPACT_ATOMS: atom_id res chain seq x y z
N MET A 1 -76.24 -2.77 32.51
CA MET A 1 -75.45 -1.89 33.41
C MET A 1 -73.99 -2.07 33.00
N SER A 2 -73.48 -1.35 31.99
CA SER A 2 -73.02 0.05 31.99
C SER A 2 -71.72 0.27 32.77
N THR A 3 -70.62 0.45 32.00
CA THR A 3 -69.56 1.49 32.07
C THR A 3 -68.70 1.63 33.34
N ALA A 4 -67.37 1.48 33.31
CA ALA A 4 -66.29 2.33 32.71
C ALA A 4 -65.93 3.58 33.53
N VAL A 5 -64.67 4.06 33.41
CA VAL A 5 -64.02 5.37 33.83
C VAL A 5 -62.72 5.09 34.65
N THR A 6 -61.52 4.98 34.03
CA THR A 6 -60.48 5.97 33.57
C THR A 6 -59.47 6.45 34.64
N HIS A 7 -58.17 6.36 34.29
CA HIS A 7 -56.98 6.90 34.99
C HIS A 7 -56.92 8.45 35.04
N PRO A 8 -56.06 9.06 35.89
CA PRO A 8 -54.82 9.63 35.34
C PRO A 8 -53.56 9.55 36.25
N GLN A 9 -52.41 9.41 35.56
CA GLN A 9 -51.05 9.98 35.75
C GLN A 9 -50.49 10.27 37.17
N ASP A 10 -49.31 9.71 37.44
CA ASP A 10 -48.09 10.49 37.72
C ASP A 10 -46.85 9.57 37.72
N HIS A 11 -46.14 9.54 36.59
CA HIS A 11 -44.78 9.01 36.56
C HIS A 11 -43.83 10.16 36.24
N ALA A 12 -43.12 10.55 37.29
CA ALA A 12 -42.07 11.55 37.28
C ALA A 12 -41.03 11.27 36.19
N HIS A 13 -40.66 12.32 35.49
CA HIS A 13 -39.51 12.39 34.61
C HIS A 13 -38.23 12.10 35.41
N GLY A 14 -37.74 10.87 35.32
CA GLY A 14 -36.34 10.56 35.57
C GLY A 14 -35.53 11.05 34.38
N HIS A 15 -34.86 12.18 34.54
CA HIS A 15 -33.73 12.55 33.69
C HIS A 15 -32.68 11.44 33.82
N GLY A 16 -32.63 10.56 32.83
CA GLY A 16 -31.48 9.69 32.63
C GLY A 16 -30.31 10.57 32.23
N ASP A 17 -29.32 10.64 33.11
CA ASP A 17 -28.00 11.15 32.77
C ASP A 17 -27.49 10.36 31.56
N ASP A 18 -27.53 11.00 30.39
CA ASP A 18 -26.77 10.56 29.23
C ASP A 18 -25.29 10.60 29.64
N HIS A 19 -24.74 9.44 29.96
CA HIS A 19 -23.30 9.21 30.01
C HIS A 19 -22.74 9.35 28.60
N ALA A 20 -22.70 10.59 28.09
CA ALA A 20 -21.90 10.94 26.94
C ALA A 20 -20.44 10.69 27.34
N HIS A 21 -19.89 9.57 26.90
CA HIS A 21 -18.45 9.32 27.00
C HIS A 21 -17.73 10.49 26.33
N ASP A 22 -17.14 11.33 27.16
CA ASP A 22 -16.49 12.58 26.77
C ASP A 22 -15.45 12.27 25.69
N HIS A 23 -15.73 12.68 24.44
CA HIS A 23 -14.83 12.41 23.33
C HIS A 23 -13.50 13.10 23.61
N PRO A 24 -12.37 12.38 23.68
CA PRO A 24 -11.10 13.02 24.00
C PRO A 24 -10.76 14.08 22.94
N HIS A 25 -10.30 15.25 23.38
CA HIS A 25 -10.00 16.40 22.52
C HIS A 25 -8.51 16.75 22.51
N GLY A 26 -8.10 17.53 21.49
CA GLY A 26 -6.73 18.03 21.36
C GLY A 26 -5.69 16.93 21.12
N TRP A 27 -4.45 17.15 21.56
CA TRP A 27 -3.33 16.22 21.36
C TRP A 27 -3.50 14.88 22.10
N ARG A 28 -4.24 14.88 23.23
CA ARG A 28 -4.48 13.67 24.03
C ARG A 28 -5.31 12.64 23.29
N ARG A 29 -6.28 13.09 22.46
CA ARG A 29 -7.07 12.24 21.56
C ARG A 29 -6.16 11.36 20.70
N TRP A 30 -5.13 11.97 20.13
CA TRP A 30 -4.24 11.32 19.17
C TRP A 30 -3.15 10.49 19.85
N LEU A 31 -2.52 11.01 20.91
CA LEU A 31 -1.42 10.29 21.58
C LEU A 31 -1.90 9.04 22.33
N PHE A 32 -3.07 9.14 22.98
CA PHE A 32 -3.67 8.07 23.76
C PHE A 32 -4.86 7.43 23.04
N ALA A 33 -4.92 7.55 21.71
CA ALA A 33 -5.99 6.98 20.91
C ALA A 33 -6.12 5.48 21.15
N THR A 34 -7.34 5.01 21.41
CA THR A 34 -7.68 3.58 21.35
C THR A 34 -8.61 3.27 20.18
N ASN A 35 -9.26 4.30 19.65
CA ASN A 35 -10.22 4.15 18.57
C ASN A 35 -9.55 3.86 17.23
N HIS A 36 -9.99 2.78 16.56
CA HIS A 36 -9.48 2.38 15.25
C HIS A 36 -9.58 3.46 14.16
N LYS A 37 -10.57 4.36 14.20
CA LYS A 37 -10.76 5.43 13.21
C LYS A 37 -9.73 6.54 13.38
N ASP A 38 -9.44 6.92 14.62
CA ASP A 38 -8.38 7.89 14.93
C ASP A 38 -7.01 7.33 14.55
N ILE A 39 -6.72 6.09 14.95
CA ILE A 39 -5.47 5.41 14.59
C ILE A 39 -5.35 5.25 13.06
N GLY A 40 -6.43 4.86 12.38
CA GLY A 40 -6.48 4.78 10.92
C GLY A 40 -6.18 6.13 10.26
N THR A 41 -6.70 7.22 10.80
CA THR A 41 -6.40 8.58 10.34
C THR A 41 -4.93 8.95 10.54
N LEU A 42 -4.36 8.60 11.70
CA LEU A 42 -2.93 8.81 11.98
C LEU A 42 -2.04 8.08 10.96
N TYR A 43 -2.35 6.81 10.66
CA TYR A 43 -1.68 6.05 9.61
C TYR A 43 -1.77 6.76 8.25
N LEU A 44 -2.95 7.22 7.83
CA LEU A 44 -3.13 7.89 6.55
C LEU A 44 -2.36 9.22 6.47
N LEU A 45 -2.36 10.02 7.54
CA LEU A 45 -1.60 11.27 7.61
C LEU A 45 -0.09 11.04 7.56
N PHE A 46 0.42 10.08 8.35
CA PHE A 46 1.81 9.67 8.31
C PHE A 46 2.21 9.21 6.91
N SER A 47 1.41 8.34 6.31
CA SER A 47 1.66 7.79 4.98
C SER A 47 1.69 8.86 3.91
N PHE A 48 0.80 9.85 4.01
CA PHE A 48 0.78 10.98 3.08
C PHE A 48 2.01 11.88 3.24
N ALA A 49 2.47 12.12 4.47
CA ALA A 49 3.73 12.85 4.70
C ALA A 49 4.93 12.10 4.12
N MET A 50 4.97 10.77 4.28
CA MET A 50 6.00 9.92 3.70
C MET A 50 5.89 9.83 2.18
N LEU A 51 4.69 9.85 1.61
CA LEU A 51 4.45 9.93 0.16
C LEU A 51 5.03 11.22 -0.42
N LEU A 52 4.82 12.36 0.23
CA LEU A 52 5.41 13.63 -0.20
C LEU A 52 6.95 13.63 -0.06
N SER A 53 7.47 13.03 1.02
CA SER A 53 8.91 12.93 1.26
C SER A 53 9.58 12.05 0.20
N GLY A 54 9.08 10.84 -0.01
CA GLY A 54 9.57 9.91 -1.03
C GLY A 54 9.36 10.44 -2.45
N GLY A 55 8.22 11.08 -2.72
CA GLY A 55 7.94 11.76 -3.99
C GLY A 55 8.91 12.90 -4.27
N THR A 56 9.30 13.67 -3.25
CA THR A 56 10.33 14.72 -3.40
C THR A 56 11.67 14.10 -3.81
N LEU A 57 12.09 13.00 -3.18
CA LEU A 57 13.31 12.29 -3.58
C LEU A 57 13.24 11.78 -5.03
N ALA A 58 12.08 11.28 -5.48
CA ALA A 58 11.88 10.92 -6.88
C ALA A 58 12.02 12.11 -7.83
N LEU A 59 11.47 13.27 -7.47
CA LEU A 59 11.61 14.49 -8.27
C LEU A 59 13.06 14.96 -8.34
N LEU A 60 13.84 14.84 -7.26
CA LEU A 60 15.28 15.15 -7.28
C LEU A 60 16.07 14.21 -8.19
N ILE A 61 15.76 12.90 -8.16
CA ILE A 61 16.33 11.92 -9.10
C ILE A 61 16.01 12.31 -10.54
N ARG A 62 14.75 12.67 -10.82
CA ARG A 62 14.32 13.04 -12.18
C ARG A 62 14.84 14.40 -12.63
N LEU A 63 15.12 15.31 -11.70
CA LEU A 63 15.75 16.60 -11.96
C LEU A 63 17.19 16.40 -12.47
N GLU A 64 17.97 15.54 -11.81
CA GLU A 64 19.32 15.18 -12.29
C GLU A 64 19.23 14.52 -13.67
N LEU A 65 18.32 13.56 -13.82
CA LEU A 65 18.18 12.81 -15.07
C LEU A 65 17.38 13.56 -16.16
N PHE A 66 17.20 14.88 -16.06
CA PHE A 66 16.51 15.64 -17.10
C PHE A 66 17.37 15.81 -18.36
N GLN A 67 18.69 15.93 -18.19
CA GLN A 67 19.66 16.03 -19.28
C GLN A 67 20.84 15.08 -19.06
N PRO A 68 21.57 14.71 -20.12
CA PRO A 68 22.87 14.04 -19.98
C PRO A 68 23.90 14.91 -19.24
N GLY A 69 24.85 14.27 -18.58
CA GLY A 69 25.83 14.88 -17.68
C GLY A 69 25.36 14.85 -16.22
N LEU A 70 26.24 15.30 -15.32
CA LEU A 70 25.88 15.63 -13.93
C LEU A 70 25.65 17.14 -13.81
N GLN A 71 24.56 17.56 -13.19
CA GLN A 71 24.12 18.95 -13.16
C GLN A 71 24.00 19.48 -11.73
N PHE A 72 23.33 18.74 -10.85
CA PHE A 72 22.97 19.23 -9.51
C PHE A 72 23.58 18.39 -8.40
N PHE A 73 23.68 17.07 -8.56
CA PHE A 73 24.06 16.16 -7.48
C PHE A 73 25.26 15.30 -7.83
N HIS A 74 26.12 15.07 -6.84
CA HIS A 74 27.16 14.05 -6.96
C HIS A 74 26.54 12.64 -6.96
N PRO A 75 27.18 11.66 -7.65
CA PRO A 75 26.62 10.31 -7.79
C PRO A 75 26.31 9.60 -6.47
N GLU A 76 27.06 9.87 -5.41
CA GLU A 76 26.81 9.32 -4.07
C GLU A 76 25.44 9.79 -3.53
N LEU A 77 25.18 11.10 -3.55
CA LEU A 77 23.92 11.67 -3.08
C LEU A 77 22.74 11.22 -3.95
N PHE A 78 22.95 11.08 -5.27
CA PHE A 78 21.95 10.47 -6.16
C PHE A 78 21.59 9.05 -5.72
N ASN A 79 22.58 8.21 -5.41
CA ASN A 79 22.35 6.85 -4.94
C ASN A 79 21.65 6.82 -3.57
N GLN A 80 21.91 7.79 -2.70
CA GLN A 80 21.17 7.98 -1.46
C GLN A 80 19.69 8.29 -1.75
N PHE A 81 19.39 9.21 -2.67
CA PHE A 81 18.00 9.51 -3.06
C PHE A 81 17.28 8.28 -3.59
N THR A 82 17.91 7.50 -4.49
CA THR A 82 17.27 6.29 -5.06
C THR A 82 16.98 5.23 -3.99
N THR A 83 17.90 5.05 -3.04
CA THR A 83 17.75 4.09 -1.94
C THR A 83 16.63 4.52 -1.00
N MET A 84 16.69 5.76 -0.52
CA MET A 84 15.76 6.31 0.45
C MET A 84 14.36 6.48 -0.14
N HIS A 85 14.24 6.85 -1.42
CA HIS A 85 12.96 6.85 -2.12
C HIS A 85 12.27 5.48 -2.04
N GLY A 86 13.00 4.41 -2.40
CA GLY A 86 12.45 3.05 -2.36
C GLY A 86 11.99 2.64 -0.95
N LEU A 87 12.84 2.83 0.06
CA LEU A 87 12.52 2.47 1.45
C LEU A 87 11.35 3.30 2.00
N ILE A 88 11.32 4.60 1.76
CA ILE A 88 10.25 5.52 2.23
C ILE A 88 8.93 5.20 1.54
N MET A 89 8.92 4.96 0.23
CA MET A 89 7.69 4.68 -0.50
C MET A 89 7.07 3.35 -0.06
N VAL A 90 7.87 2.32 0.08
CA VAL A 90 7.40 0.98 0.49
C VAL A 90 6.95 0.97 1.94
N PHE A 91 7.89 1.18 2.87
CA PHE A 91 7.65 0.98 4.30
C PHE A 91 7.00 2.19 4.98
N GLY A 92 7.20 3.40 4.45
CA GLY A 92 6.70 4.64 5.03
C GLY A 92 5.36 5.10 4.42
N ALA A 93 5.14 4.88 3.13
CA ALA A 93 3.95 5.40 2.43
C ALA A 93 2.91 4.31 2.14
N ILE A 94 3.23 3.32 1.30
CA ILE A 94 2.23 2.37 0.78
C ILE A 94 1.72 1.42 1.86
N MET A 95 2.62 0.74 2.59
CA MET A 95 2.19 -0.22 3.63
C MET A 95 1.39 0.47 4.74
N PRO A 96 1.86 1.60 5.32
CA PRO A 96 1.10 2.26 6.39
C PRO A 96 -0.22 2.84 5.89
N ALA A 97 -0.32 3.27 4.63
CA ALA A 97 -1.57 3.79 4.08
C ALA A 97 -2.64 2.70 4.09
N PHE A 98 -2.27 1.53 3.58
CA PHE A 98 -3.13 0.36 3.59
C PHE A 98 -3.53 -0.02 5.02
N VAL A 99 -2.61 -0.06 5.98
CA VAL A 99 -2.95 -0.31 7.40
C VAL A 99 -3.93 0.74 7.94
N GLY A 100 -3.82 2.00 7.49
CA GLY A 100 -4.78 3.05 7.78
C GLY A 100 -6.20 2.75 7.26
N PHE A 101 -6.32 2.30 6.01
CA PHE A 101 -7.58 1.80 5.45
C PHE A 101 -8.12 0.58 6.20
N ALA A 102 -7.25 -0.36 6.58
CA ALA A 102 -7.60 -1.54 7.36
C ALA A 102 -8.24 -1.14 8.70
N ASN A 103 -7.56 -0.24 9.40
CA ASN A 103 -8.01 0.33 10.67
C ASN A 103 -9.38 1.01 10.54
N TRP A 104 -9.58 1.84 9.52
CA TRP A 104 -10.86 2.48 9.29
C TRP A 104 -11.98 1.50 8.97
N MET A 105 -11.73 0.59 8.02
CA MET A 105 -12.80 -0.14 7.34
C MET A 105 -13.05 -1.54 7.88
N ILE A 106 -12.05 -2.26 8.39
CA ILE A 106 -12.24 -3.66 8.80
C ILE A 106 -13.28 -3.77 9.93
N PRO A 107 -13.18 -3.02 11.05
CA PRO A 107 -14.21 -3.09 12.09
C PRO A 107 -15.60 -2.74 11.58
N LEU A 108 -15.70 -1.72 10.71
CA LEU A 108 -16.96 -1.33 10.09
C LEU A 108 -17.55 -2.43 9.19
N GLN A 109 -16.70 -3.12 8.43
CA GLN A 109 -17.11 -4.14 7.47
C GLN A 109 -17.44 -5.48 8.13
N VAL A 110 -16.82 -5.81 9.25
CA VAL A 110 -17.11 -7.04 9.99
C VAL A 110 -18.17 -6.85 11.07
N GLY A 111 -18.62 -5.62 11.34
CA GLY A 111 -19.62 -5.33 12.36
C GLY A 111 -19.07 -5.33 13.79
N ALA A 112 -17.80 -4.95 13.96
CA ALA A 112 -17.13 -4.83 15.26
C ALA A 112 -17.14 -3.38 15.77
N SER A 113 -17.13 -3.20 17.09
CA SER A 113 -17.07 -1.88 17.72
C SER A 113 -15.70 -1.21 17.60
N ASP A 114 -14.62 -1.99 17.62
CA ASP A 114 -13.23 -1.57 17.51
C ASP A 114 -12.34 -2.74 17.05
N MET A 115 -11.03 -2.51 16.94
CA MET A 115 -10.03 -3.57 16.73
C MET A 115 -9.80 -4.39 18.02
N ALA A 116 -9.45 -5.67 17.89
CA ALA A 116 -9.29 -6.60 19.01
C ALA A 116 -8.32 -6.14 20.10
N PHE A 117 -7.19 -5.54 19.71
CA PHE A 117 -6.17 -5.04 20.61
C PHE A 117 -5.95 -3.53 20.43
N ALA A 118 -6.92 -2.73 20.85
CA ALA A 118 -6.91 -1.26 20.71
C ALA A 118 -5.60 -0.57 21.16
N ARG A 119 -5.01 -0.97 22.29
CA ARG A 119 -3.73 -0.38 22.77
C ARG A 119 -2.52 -0.82 21.95
N MET A 120 -2.49 -2.08 21.51
CA MET A 120 -1.44 -2.58 20.62
C MET A 120 -1.51 -1.88 19.27
N ASN A 121 -2.72 -1.57 18.80
CA ASN A 121 -2.96 -0.80 17.58
C ASN A 121 -2.38 0.62 17.65
N ASN A 122 -2.54 1.29 18.80
CA ASN A 122 -1.92 2.59 19.03
C ASN A 122 -0.39 2.47 19.04
N PHE A 123 0.14 1.48 19.76
CA PHE A 123 1.58 1.27 19.84
C PHE A 123 2.19 0.91 18.48
N SER A 124 1.49 0.11 17.65
CA SER A 124 1.96 -0.20 16.30
C SER A 124 2.09 1.06 15.45
N PHE A 125 1.16 2.02 15.54
CA PHE A 125 1.31 3.31 14.86
C PHE A 125 2.52 4.09 15.39
N TRP A 126 2.66 4.24 16.70
CA TRP A 126 3.70 5.09 17.31
C TRP A 126 5.14 4.60 17.13
N LEU A 127 5.34 3.37 16.65
CA LEU A 127 6.64 2.92 16.16
C LEU A 127 7.06 3.59 14.84
N LEU A 128 6.12 4.03 14.01
CA LEU A 128 6.43 4.58 12.69
C LEU A 128 7.15 5.94 12.70
N PRO A 129 6.75 6.94 13.53
CA PRO A 129 7.45 8.22 13.53
C PRO A 129 8.94 8.14 13.90
N PRO A 130 9.37 7.39 14.95
CA PRO A 130 10.79 7.18 15.22
C PRO A 130 11.54 6.52 14.05
N ALA A 131 10.92 5.55 13.36
CA ALA A 131 11.54 4.93 12.19
C ALA A 131 11.68 5.91 11.01
N ALA A 132 10.67 6.74 10.77
CA ALA A 132 10.75 7.79 9.75
C ALA A 132 11.83 8.83 10.08
N ILE A 133 11.99 9.21 11.35
CA ILE A 133 13.05 10.10 11.81
C ILE A 133 14.42 9.46 11.57
N LEU A 134 14.60 8.16 11.81
CA LEU A 134 15.84 7.46 11.49
C LEU A 134 16.14 7.45 9.98
N LEU A 135 15.13 7.19 9.14
CA LEU A 135 15.30 7.24 7.69
C LEU A 135 15.68 8.65 7.22
N VAL A 136 14.87 9.66 7.51
CA VAL A 136 15.10 11.04 7.05
C VAL A 136 16.35 11.65 7.71
N GLY A 137 16.55 11.38 9.00
CA GLY A 137 17.70 11.83 9.76
C GLY A 137 19.03 11.26 9.26
N SER A 138 19.01 10.09 8.59
CA SER A 138 20.23 9.47 8.07
C SER A 138 20.97 10.32 7.05
N PHE A 139 20.30 11.23 6.33
CA PHE A 139 20.97 12.20 5.44
C PHE A 139 21.95 13.12 6.17
N PHE A 140 21.77 13.34 7.47
CA PHE A 140 22.63 14.18 8.30
C PHE A 140 23.71 13.38 9.06
N ALA A 141 23.74 12.05 8.90
CA ALA A 141 24.80 11.23 9.47
C ALA A 141 26.13 11.45 8.72
N PRO A 142 27.29 11.18 9.35
CA PRO A 142 28.56 11.16 8.63
C PRO A 142 28.52 10.18 7.44
N GLY A 143 28.83 10.66 6.24
CA GLY A 143 28.69 9.88 4.99
C GLY A 143 27.27 9.86 4.40
N GLY A 144 26.30 10.53 5.02
CA GLY A 144 24.92 10.62 4.55
C GLY A 144 24.10 9.35 4.74
N ALA A 145 22.96 9.30 4.04
CA ALA A 145 22.04 8.18 4.09
C ALA A 145 22.62 6.95 3.39
N THR A 146 21.96 5.79 3.54
CA THR A 146 22.40 4.59 2.80
C THR A 146 22.22 4.76 1.29
N ALA A 147 23.22 4.32 0.52
CA ALA A 147 23.28 4.40 -0.94
C ALA A 147 23.32 3.00 -1.59
N ALA A 148 22.91 1.95 -0.85
CA ALA A 148 23.03 0.56 -1.28
C ALA A 148 21.90 0.06 -2.22
N GLY A 149 20.95 0.93 -2.57
CA GLY A 149 19.66 0.57 -3.14
C GLY A 149 18.73 -0.04 -2.08
N TRP A 150 17.41 0.01 -2.30
CA TRP A 150 16.42 -0.51 -1.33
C TRP A 150 16.54 -2.04 -1.09
N THR A 151 17.24 -2.75 -1.98
CA THR A 151 17.57 -4.17 -1.84
C THR A 151 18.66 -4.42 -0.79
N LEU A 152 19.44 -3.40 -0.43
CA LEU A 152 20.44 -3.44 0.63
C LEU A 152 21.42 -4.61 0.50
N TYR A 153 21.84 -4.94 -0.74
CA TYR A 153 22.69 -6.11 -0.99
C TYR A 153 23.96 -6.09 -0.11
N ALA A 154 24.17 -7.19 0.61
CA ALA A 154 25.12 -7.27 1.71
C ALA A 154 26.54 -6.77 1.38
N PRO A 155 27.18 -7.14 0.24
CA PRO A 155 28.54 -6.67 -0.05
C PRO A 155 28.70 -5.16 -0.06
N LEU A 156 27.67 -4.42 -0.46
CA LEU A 156 27.68 -2.96 -0.45
C LEU A 156 27.26 -2.42 0.92
N SER A 157 26.18 -2.97 1.50
CA SER A 157 25.65 -2.58 2.80
C SER A 157 26.67 -2.68 3.95
N VAL A 158 27.54 -3.70 3.95
CA VAL A 158 28.55 -3.85 5.01
C VAL A 158 29.63 -2.76 4.99
N GLN A 159 29.83 -2.09 3.85
CA GLN A 159 30.86 -1.05 3.69
C GLN A 159 30.34 0.37 3.96
N MET A 160 29.02 0.54 4.14
CA MET A 160 28.40 1.86 4.29
C MET A 160 28.67 2.50 5.67
N GLY A 161 28.53 3.82 5.75
CA GLY A 161 28.61 4.56 7.01
C GLY A 161 27.41 4.36 7.96
N PRO A 162 27.35 5.13 9.06
CA PRO A 162 26.29 5.04 10.08
C PRO A 162 24.85 5.21 9.56
N GLY A 163 24.67 5.88 8.41
CA GLY A 163 23.34 6.00 7.77
C GLY A 163 22.72 4.64 7.40
N MET A 164 23.53 3.62 7.14
CA MET A 164 23.06 2.25 6.95
C MET A 164 22.51 1.64 8.23
N ASP A 165 23.17 1.89 9.37
CA ASP A 165 22.70 1.38 10.67
C ASP A 165 21.36 2.00 11.05
N MET A 166 21.21 3.32 10.82
CA MET A 166 19.93 4.02 10.98
C MET A 166 18.83 3.40 10.12
N ALA A 167 19.14 3.07 8.85
CA ALA A 167 18.19 2.40 7.97
C ALA A 167 17.82 0.99 8.46
N ILE A 168 18.80 0.20 8.93
CA ILE A 168 18.57 -1.13 9.51
C ILE A 168 17.62 -1.02 10.72
N PHE A 169 17.88 -0.10 11.66
CA PHE A 169 17.01 0.09 12.83
C PHE A 169 15.61 0.58 12.43
N ALA A 170 15.52 1.50 11.47
CA ALA A 170 14.24 1.97 10.98
C ALA A 170 13.39 0.84 10.41
N VAL A 171 13.98 -0.03 9.58
CA VAL A 171 13.29 -1.18 8.98
C VAL A 171 12.85 -2.19 10.05
N HIS A 172 13.66 -2.45 11.09
CA HIS A 172 13.23 -3.29 12.22
C HIS A 172 12.00 -2.73 12.94
N ILE A 173 12.01 -1.42 13.22
CA ILE A 173 10.91 -0.75 13.93
C ILE A 173 9.62 -0.79 13.08
N MET A 174 9.71 -0.51 11.78
CA MET A 174 8.58 -0.61 10.85
C MET A 174 8.09 -2.06 10.68
N GLY A 175 9.01 -3.03 10.71
CA GLY A 175 8.70 -4.47 10.73
C GLY A 175 7.89 -4.87 11.96
N ALA A 176 8.33 -4.45 13.16
CA ALA A 176 7.62 -4.70 14.42
C ALA A 176 6.21 -4.06 14.42
N SER A 177 6.08 -2.83 13.92
CA SER A 177 4.79 -2.17 13.69
C SER A 177 3.85 -3.04 12.85
N SER A 178 4.35 -3.53 11.72
CA SER A 178 3.56 -4.31 10.77
C SER A 178 3.14 -5.67 11.33
N ILE A 179 4.00 -6.34 12.10
CA ILE A 179 3.67 -7.62 12.76
C ILE A 179 2.55 -7.42 13.78
N MET A 180 2.65 -6.42 14.65
CA MET A 180 1.61 -6.12 15.64
C MET A 180 0.27 -5.75 14.99
N GLY A 181 0.31 -4.88 13.98
CA GLY A 181 -0.89 -4.54 13.21
C GLY A 181 -1.55 -5.76 12.55
N SER A 182 -0.74 -6.67 12.00
CA SER A 182 -1.22 -7.90 11.37
C SER A 182 -1.90 -8.86 12.34
N ILE A 183 -1.30 -9.08 13.52
CA ILE A 183 -1.90 -9.90 14.58
C ILE A 183 -3.26 -9.33 14.96
N ASN A 184 -3.35 -8.01 15.15
CA ASN A 184 -4.59 -7.33 15.51
C ASN A 184 -5.67 -7.48 14.43
N ILE A 185 -5.31 -7.30 13.15
CA ILE A 185 -6.22 -7.49 12.01
C ILE A 185 -6.75 -8.93 11.95
N ILE A 186 -5.87 -9.94 12.10
CA ILE A 186 -6.26 -11.35 12.08
C ILE A 186 -7.26 -11.65 13.18
N VAL A 187 -6.96 -11.25 14.42
CA VAL A 187 -7.84 -11.53 15.56
C VAL A 187 -9.18 -10.80 15.43
N THR A 188 -9.17 -9.55 14.95
CA THR A 188 -10.40 -8.79 14.68
C THR A 188 -11.26 -9.50 13.63
N ILE A 189 -10.68 -9.85 12.47
CA ILE A 189 -11.41 -10.54 11.40
C ILE A 189 -11.87 -11.91 11.86
N LEU A 190 -11.08 -12.69 12.60
CA LEU A 190 -11.42 -14.06 12.94
C LEU A 190 -12.42 -14.21 14.09
N ASN A 191 -12.35 -13.32 15.08
CA ASN A 191 -13.06 -13.49 16.35
C ASN A 191 -14.15 -12.44 16.62
N MET A 192 -14.17 -11.31 15.90
CA MET A 192 -15.09 -10.19 16.18
C MET A 192 -16.12 -9.91 15.08
N ARG A 193 -16.31 -10.85 14.14
CA ARG A 193 -17.34 -10.70 13.10
C ARG A 193 -18.74 -10.74 13.70
N ALA A 194 -19.61 -9.95 13.10
CA ALA A 194 -21.04 -9.95 13.32
C ALA A 194 -21.63 -11.37 13.26
N PRO A 195 -22.57 -11.71 14.15
CA PRO A 195 -23.27 -12.99 14.13
C PRO A 195 -23.88 -13.28 12.75
N GLY A 196 -23.63 -14.48 12.21
CA GLY A 196 -24.11 -14.91 10.89
C GLY A 196 -23.16 -14.62 9.72
N MET A 197 -22.11 -13.81 9.92
CA MET A 197 -21.06 -13.58 8.93
C MET A 197 -20.04 -14.73 8.94
N THR A 198 -20.25 -15.73 8.08
CA THR A 198 -19.25 -16.78 7.81
C THR A 198 -18.09 -16.22 6.99
N LEU A 199 -16.96 -16.93 6.93
CA LEU A 199 -15.79 -16.52 6.15
C LEU A 199 -16.16 -16.23 4.68
N MET A 200 -16.98 -17.07 4.05
CA MET A 200 -17.41 -16.87 2.67
C MET A 200 -18.47 -15.77 2.48
N LYS A 201 -18.92 -15.10 3.55
CA LYS A 201 -19.80 -13.92 3.48
C LYS A 201 -19.06 -12.60 3.74
N MET A 202 -17.75 -12.63 4.02
CA MET A 202 -16.99 -11.40 4.30
C MET A 202 -16.80 -10.54 3.05
N PRO A 203 -16.72 -9.20 3.18
CA PRO A 203 -16.30 -8.35 2.07
C PRO A 203 -14.92 -8.74 1.52
N MET A 204 -14.71 -8.58 0.21
CA MET A 204 -13.42 -8.91 -0.43
C MET A 204 -12.24 -8.13 0.17
N PHE A 205 -12.45 -6.90 0.65
CA PHE A 205 -11.42 -6.12 1.31
C PHE A 205 -10.92 -6.80 2.60
N CYS A 206 -11.83 -7.33 3.42
CA CYS A 206 -11.49 -8.13 4.59
C CYS A 206 -10.71 -9.40 4.22
N TRP A 207 -11.11 -10.12 3.18
CA TRP A 207 -10.37 -11.30 2.70
C TRP A 207 -8.94 -10.98 2.26
N THR A 208 -8.78 -9.92 1.47
CA THR A 208 -7.45 -9.50 1.03
C THR A 208 -6.58 -9.07 2.20
N TRP A 209 -7.15 -8.44 3.22
CA TRP A 209 -6.42 -8.08 4.44
C TRP A 209 -6.06 -9.27 5.32
N LEU A 210 -6.96 -10.23 5.47
CA LEU A 210 -6.69 -11.44 6.22
C LEU A 210 -5.46 -12.15 5.65
N ILE A 211 -5.40 -12.30 4.33
CA ILE A 211 -4.25 -12.90 3.64
C ILE A 211 -3.01 -12.03 3.78
N THR A 212 -3.12 -10.72 3.57
CA THR A 212 -2.02 -9.76 3.74
C THR A 212 -1.39 -9.83 5.14
N ALA A 213 -2.22 -9.92 6.18
CA ALA A 213 -1.77 -10.01 7.57
C ALA A 213 -1.02 -11.31 7.86
N TYR A 214 -1.47 -12.45 7.32
CA TYR A 214 -0.72 -13.71 7.45
C TYR A 214 0.62 -13.67 6.71
N LEU A 215 0.65 -13.09 5.50
CA LEU A 215 1.89 -12.91 4.75
C LEU A 215 2.87 -12.05 5.56
N LEU A 216 2.43 -10.92 6.11
CA LEU A 216 3.25 -10.03 6.95
C LEU A 216 3.90 -10.76 8.13
N ILE A 217 3.13 -11.55 8.88
CA ILE A 217 3.66 -12.34 10.01
C ILE A 217 4.71 -13.35 9.53
N ALA A 218 4.48 -13.98 8.38
CA ALA A 218 5.37 -15.01 7.86
C ALA A 218 6.70 -14.44 7.34
N VAL A 219 6.71 -13.26 6.71
CA VAL A 219 7.88 -12.77 5.97
C VAL A 219 8.66 -11.66 6.65
N MET A 220 8.02 -10.83 7.49
CA MET A 220 8.73 -9.75 8.19
C MET A 220 9.88 -10.25 9.09
N PRO A 221 9.75 -11.38 9.82
CA PRO A 221 10.88 -11.94 10.57
C PRO A 221 12.06 -12.35 9.68
N VAL A 222 11.82 -12.75 8.43
CA VAL A 222 12.87 -13.13 7.49
C VAL A 222 13.70 -11.91 7.09
N LEU A 223 13.05 -10.78 6.79
CA LEU A 223 13.76 -9.52 6.55
C LEU A 223 14.57 -9.12 7.77
N ALA A 224 13.95 -9.10 8.96
CA ALA A 224 14.62 -8.75 10.21
C ALA A 224 15.88 -9.61 10.44
N GLY A 225 15.80 -10.92 10.16
CA GLY A 225 16.95 -11.82 10.18
C GLY A 225 18.05 -11.39 9.21
N ALA A 226 17.72 -11.10 7.95
CA ALA A 226 18.69 -10.66 6.94
C ALA A 226 19.43 -9.38 7.36
N ILE A 227 18.70 -8.35 7.77
CA ILE A 227 19.30 -7.06 8.16
C ILE A 227 19.99 -7.13 9.54
N THR A 228 19.59 -8.05 10.43
CA THR A 228 20.34 -8.35 11.66
C THR A 228 21.68 -8.99 11.32
N MET A 229 21.72 -9.97 10.41
CA MET A 229 22.99 -10.56 9.96
C MET A 229 23.91 -9.52 9.30
N VAL A 230 23.36 -8.58 8.53
CA VAL A 230 24.14 -7.45 8.00
C VAL A 230 24.66 -6.56 9.14
N LEU A 231 23.85 -6.27 10.15
CA LEU A 231 24.27 -5.47 11.31
C LEU A 231 25.41 -6.16 12.09
N THR A 232 25.34 -7.48 12.26
CA THR A 232 26.40 -8.24 12.94
C THR A 232 27.67 -8.35 12.11
N ASP A 233 27.56 -8.45 10.79
CA ASP A 233 28.72 -8.43 9.88
C ASP A 233 29.42 -7.04 9.92
N ARG A 234 28.66 -5.97 10.18
CA ARG A 234 29.18 -4.61 10.31
C ARG A 234 29.87 -4.33 11.65
N HIS A 235 29.30 -4.79 12.76
CA HIS A 235 29.70 -4.33 14.11
C HIS A 235 30.18 -5.41 15.08
N PHE A 236 29.92 -6.68 14.79
CA PHE A 236 30.18 -7.79 15.72
C PHE A 236 31.17 -8.82 15.16
N GLY A 237 31.77 -8.54 13.98
CA GLY A 237 32.79 -9.39 13.38
C GLY A 237 32.26 -10.73 12.87
N THR A 238 30.95 -10.86 12.63
CA THR A 238 30.42 -12.02 11.92
C THR A 238 30.76 -11.94 10.42
N SER A 239 30.61 -13.06 9.72
CA SER A 239 30.93 -13.17 8.30
C SER A 239 29.85 -13.93 7.52
N PHE A 240 28.57 -13.67 7.80
CA PHE A 240 27.46 -14.36 7.14
C PHE A 240 27.47 -14.17 5.62
N PHE A 241 27.79 -12.96 5.16
CA PHE A 241 27.74 -12.59 3.75
C PHE A 241 29.10 -12.21 3.16
N SER A 242 30.17 -12.26 3.97
CA SER A 242 31.53 -11.99 3.52
C SER A 242 32.21 -13.25 3.03
N ALA A 243 32.46 -13.34 1.72
CA ALA A 243 33.18 -14.46 1.11
C ALA A 243 34.59 -14.67 1.71
N ALA A 244 35.27 -13.58 2.11
CA ALA A 244 36.58 -13.64 2.75
C ALA A 244 36.54 -14.35 4.11
N GLY A 245 35.40 -14.32 4.81
CA GLY A 245 35.17 -15.02 6.08
C GLY A 245 34.36 -16.31 5.93
N GLY A 246 34.23 -16.85 4.71
CA GLY A 246 33.50 -18.10 4.43
C GLY A 246 31.97 -17.97 4.25
N GLY A 247 31.44 -16.75 4.24
CA GLY A 247 30.02 -16.47 3.98
C GLY A 247 29.65 -16.42 2.50
N ASP A 248 28.36 -16.25 2.21
CA ASP A 248 27.84 -16.22 0.85
C ASP A 248 27.01 -14.94 0.58
N PRO A 249 27.50 -14.01 -0.28
CA PRO A 249 26.72 -12.86 -0.73
C PRO A 249 25.39 -13.19 -1.42
N VAL A 250 25.30 -14.34 -2.11
CA VAL A 250 24.08 -14.77 -2.83
C VAL A 250 23.02 -15.27 -1.85
N MET A 251 23.43 -15.85 -0.72
CA MET A 251 22.54 -16.19 0.39
C MET A 251 21.72 -14.99 0.85
N TYR A 252 22.33 -13.79 0.96
CA TYR A 252 21.59 -12.57 1.27
C TYR A 252 20.44 -12.34 0.29
N GLN A 253 20.70 -12.51 -1.01
CA GLN A 253 19.68 -12.31 -2.05
C GLN A 253 18.53 -13.29 -1.90
N HIS A 254 18.80 -14.57 -1.60
CA HIS A 254 17.75 -15.54 -1.36
C HIS A 254 16.88 -15.17 -0.15
N ILE A 255 17.48 -14.76 0.97
CA ILE A 255 16.74 -14.41 2.19
C ILE A 255 15.95 -13.11 1.96
N PHE A 256 16.59 -12.09 1.37
CA PHE A 256 15.95 -10.82 1.07
C PHE A 256 14.78 -11.00 0.11
N TRP A 257 14.94 -11.75 -0.98
CA TRP A 257 13.85 -11.93 -1.95
C TRP A 257 12.77 -12.89 -1.47
N PHE A 258 13.10 -13.88 -0.62
CA PHE A 258 12.09 -14.70 0.06
C PHE A 258 11.13 -13.83 0.89
N PHE A 259 11.64 -12.74 1.47
CA PHE A 259 10.79 -11.68 2.02
C PHE A 259 10.16 -10.82 0.90
N GLY A 260 10.99 -10.31 0.00
CA GLY A 260 10.66 -9.22 -0.90
C GLY A 260 9.56 -9.56 -1.90
N HIS A 261 9.51 -10.78 -2.43
CA HIS A 261 8.45 -11.11 -3.39
C HIS A 261 7.07 -11.31 -2.76
N PRO A 262 6.91 -12.04 -1.64
CA PRO A 262 5.66 -11.96 -0.87
C PRO A 262 5.29 -10.54 -0.45
N GLU A 263 6.27 -9.70 -0.12
CA GLU A 263 6.03 -8.32 0.27
C GLU A 263 5.41 -7.47 -0.83
N VAL A 264 5.79 -7.65 -2.10
CA VAL A 264 5.12 -6.93 -3.19
C VAL A 264 3.64 -7.32 -3.31
N TYR A 265 3.28 -8.55 -2.91
CA TYR A 265 1.87 -8.94 -2.81
C TYR A 265 1.17 -8.33 -1.60
N ILE A 266 1.85 -8.21 -0.46
CA ILE A 266 1.32 -7.51 0.72
C ILE A 266 0.91 -6.08 0.36
N MET A 267 1.66 -5.42 -0.54
CA MET A 267 1.37 -4.07 -1.01
C MET A 267 0.27 -3.97 -2.08
N ILE A 268 -0.11 -5.06 -2.76
CA ILE A 268 -1.11 -5.01 -3.86
C ILE A 268 -2.42 -5.74 -3.51
N LEU A 269 -2.39 -6.72 -2.61
CA LEU A 269 -3.58 -7.47 -2.23
C LEU A 269 -4.68 -6.57 -1.62
N PRO A 270 -4.37 -5.65 -0.68
CA PRO A 270 -5.36 -4.70 -0.18
C PRO A 270 -5.94 -3.79 -1.28
N ALA A 271 -5.10 -3.39 -2.25
CA ALA A 271 -5.54 -2.61 -3.41
C ALA A 271 -6.64 -3.35 -4.17
N PHE A 272 -6.42 -4.64 -4.47
CA PHE A 272 -7.45 -5.48 -5.08
C PHE A 272 -8.74 -5.55 -4.26
N GLY A 273 -8.64 -5.56 -2.93
CA GLY A 273 -9.78 -5.52 -2.03
C GLY A 273 -10.63 -4.26 -2.21
N ILE A 274 -9.97 -3.09 -2.28
CA ILE A 274 -10.63 -1.79 -2.51
C ILE A 274 -11.34 -1.80 -3.88
N ILE A 275 -10.65 -2.22 -4.93
CA ILE A 275 -11.23 -2.27 -6.28
C ILE A 275 -12.43 -3.22 -6.35
N SER A 276 -12.36 -4.35 -5.64
CA SER A 276 -13.49 -5.29 -5.52
C SER A 276 -14.67 -4.77 -4.69
N GLN A 277 -14.54 -3.65 -3.98
CA GLN A 277 -15.67 -2.94 -3.34
C GLN A 277 -16.25 -1.89 -4.28
N ILE A 278 -15.39 -1.14 -4.98
CA ILE A 278 -15.80 -0.02 -5.83
C ILE A 278 -16.49 -0.52 -7.11
N VAL A 279 -15.90 -1.49 -7.81
CA VAL A 279 -16.42 -1.95 -9.11
C VAL A 279 -17.89 -2.42 -9.02
N PRO A 280 -18.29 -3.29 -8.08
CA PRO A 280 -19.69 -3.67 -7.89
C PRO A 280 -20.61 -2.49 -7.59
N ALA A 281 -20.15 -1.55 -6.74
CA ALA A 281 -20.96 -0.42 -6.28
C ALA A 281 -21.35 0.51 -7.42
N PHE A 282 -20.43 0.78 -8.34
CA PHE A 282 -20.68 1.65 -9.50
C PHE A 282 -21.20 0.90 -10.72
N ALA A 283 -21.10 -0.43 -10.75
CA ALA A 283 -21.75 -1.28 -11.75
C ALA A 283 -23.20 -1.66 -11.38
N ARG A 284 -23.61 -1.43 -10.12
CA ARG A 284 -24.91 -1.85 -9.54
C ARG A 284 -25.18 -3.34 -9.77
N LYS A 285 -24.12 -4.14 -9.62
CA LYS A 285 -24.12 -5.58 -9.90
C LYS A 285 -23.19 -6.29 -8.91
N PRO A 286 -23.59 -7.44 -8.35
CA PRO A 286 -22.73 -8.21 -7.47
C PRO A 286 -21.41 -8.57 -8.12
N LEU A 287 -20.36 -8.68 -7.30
CA LEU A 287 -19.03 -9.06 -7.75
C LEU A 287 -19.08 -10.43 -8.43
N PHE A 288 -18.77 -10.47 -9.73
CA PHE A 288 -18.74 -11.69 -10.49
C PHE A 288 -17.65 -12.63 -9.96
N GLY A 289 -18.01 -13.89 -9.72
CA GLY A 289 -17.05 -14.90 -9.29
C GLY A 289 -16.44 -14.64 -7.92
N TYR A 290 -17.20 -14.14 -6.93
CA TYR A 290 -16.71 -13.88 -5.58
C TYR A 290 -15.88 -15.06 -5.00
N SER A 291 -16.40 -16.29 -5.02
CA SER A 291 -15.66 -17.46 -4.53
C SER A 291 -14.36 -17.70 -5.30
N SER A 292 -14.39 -17.50 -6.62
CA SER A 292 -13.19 -17.58 -7.46
C SER A 292 -12.16 -16.51 -7.09
N MET A 293 -12.58 -15.28 -6.75
CA MET A 293 -11.68 -14.25 -6.24
C MET A 293 -11.06 -14.60 -4.88
N VAL A 294 -11.83 -15.20 -3.97
CA VAL A 294 -11.31 -15.66 -2.67
C VAL A 294 -10.22 -16.71 -2.89
N TYR A 295 -10.51 -17.75 -3.69
CA TYR A 295 -9.53 -18.79 -3.98
C TYR A 295 -8.31 -18.28 -4.76
N ALA A 296 -8.50 -17.35 -5.70
CA ALA A 296 -7.40 -16.71 -6.41
C ALA A 296 -6.51 -15.88 -5.48
N THR A 297 -7.09 -15.19 -4.50
CA THR A 297 -6.31 -14.43 -3.50
C THR A 297 -5.54 -15.38 -2.59
N ALA A 298 -6.15 -16.50 -2.16
CA ALA A 298 -5.48 -17.51 -1.35
C ALA A 298 -4.35 -18.23 -2.11
N SER A 299 -4.52 -18.50 -3.40
CA SER A 299 -3.48 -19.15 -4.21
C SER A 299 -2.28 -18.22 -4.43
N ILE A 300 -2.49 -16.92 -4.62
CA ILE A 300 -1.39 -15.93 -4.69
C ILE A 300 -0.56 -15.99 -3.40
N ALA A 301 -1.19 -16.10 -2.23
CA ALA A 301 -0.48 -16.18 -0.96
C ALA A 301 0.48 -17.38 -0.92
N ILE A 302 0.02 -18.57 -1.29
CA ILE A 302 0.84 -19.79 -1.31
C ILE A 302 1.94 -19.67 -2.36
N LEU A 303 1.59 -19.26 -3.58
CA LEU A 303 2.53 -19.17 -4.68
C LEU A 303 3.63 -18.12 -4.41
N SER A 304 3.32 -17.05 -3.68
CA SER A 304 4.29 -15.99 -3.36
C SER A 304 5.55 -16.50 -2.66
N PHE A 305 5.44 -17.59 -1.88
CA PHE A 305 6.57 -18.20 -1.16
C PHE A 305 7.44 -19.12 -2.03
N ILE A 306 7.03 -19.45 -3.26
CA ILE A 306 7.75 -20.40 -4.12
C ILE A 306 8.29 -19.77 -5.41
N VAL A 307 8.27 -18.44 -5.51
CA VAL A 307 8.68 -17.74 -6.75
C VAL A 307 9.82 -16.74 -6.56
N TRP A 308 10.25 -16.47 -5.34
CA TRP A 308 11.09 -15.32 -5.01
C TRP A 308 12.34 -15.12 -5.88
N ALA A 309 12.95 -16.22 -6.34
CA ALA A 309 14.22 -16.16 -7.04
C ALA A 309 14.12 -15.77 -8.53
N HIS A 310 12.94 -15.41 -9.06
CA HIS A 310 12.88 -14.73 -10.36
C HIS A 310 13.60 -13.37 -10.33
N HIS A 311 13.79 -12.77 -9.17
CA HIS A 311 14.62 -11.56 -9.03
C HIS A 311 16.13 -11.84 -9.14
N MET A 312 16.51 -13.11 -9.34
CA MET A 312 17.89 -13.61 -9.25
C MET A 312 18.34 -14.36 -10.51
N PHE A 313 17.65 -14.21 -11.65
CA PHE A 313 17.99 -14.97 -12.86
C PHE A 313 19.43 -14.73 -13.36
N THR A 314 19.98 -13.54 -13.11
CA THR A 314 21.36 -13.17 -13.50
C THR A 314 22.43 -13.49 -12.47
N THR A 315 22.10 -14.12 -11.34
CA THR A 315 23.06 -14.38 -10.24
C THR A 315 23.84 -15.68 -10.40
N GLY A 316 23.78 -16.33 -11.57
CA GLY A 316 24.44 -17.61 -11.84
C GLY A 316 23.68 -18.84 -11.35
N MET A 317 22.36 -18.73 -11.13
CA MET A 317 21.51 -19.87 -10.75
C MET A 317 21.56 -20.99 -11.81
N PRO A 318 21.61 -22.28 -11.42
CA PRO A 318 21.54 -23.39 -12.37
C PRO A 318 20.26 -23.34 -13.23
N VAL A 319 20.36 -23.79 -14.49
CA VAL A 319 19.24 -23.76 -15.45
C VAL A 319 17.97 -24.44 -14.89
N THR A 320 18.12 -25.56 -14.17
CA THR A 320 16.99 -26.23 -13.52
C THR A 320 16.26 -25.33 -12.53
N GLY A 321 17.00 -24.54 -11.73
CA GLY A 321 16.42 -23.55 -10.83
C GLY A 321 15.73 -22.44 -11.59
N GLN A 322 16.37 -21.89 -12.63
CA GLN A 322 15.78 -20.84 -13.47
C GLN A 322 14.45 -21.29 -14.09
N LEU A 323 14.39 -22.52 -14.63
CA LEU A 323 13.17 -23.08 -15.20
C LEU A 323 12.06 -23.25 -14.17
N PHE A 324 12.38 -23.71 -12.95
CA PHE A 324 11.41 -23.81 -11.87
C PHE A 324 10.80 -22.44 -11.54
N PHE A 325 11.64 -21.44 -11.27
CA PHE A 325 11.17 -20.11 -10.89
C PHE A 325 10.47 -19.39 -12.04
N MET A 326 10.89 -19.60 -13.30
CA MET A 326 10.19 -19.09 -14.48
C MET A 326 8.75 -19.65 -14.56
N TYR A 327 8.57 -20.97 -14.55
CA TYR A 327 7.23 -21.58 -14.64
C TYR A 327 6.35 -21.26 -13.43
N ALA A 328 6.92 -21.27 -12.23
CA ALA A 328 6.19 -20.91 -11.01
C ALA A 328 5.75 -19.43 -11.04
N THR A 329 6.59 -18.52 -11.53
CA THR A 329 6.24 -17.08 -11.65
C THR A 329 5.16 -16.86 -12.72
N MET A 330 5.24 -17.56 -13.86
CA MET A 330 4.17 -17.55 -14.87
C MET A 330 2.83 -18.04 -14.30
N LEU A 331 2.86 -19.05 -13.42
CA LEU A 331 1.64 -19.58 -12.79
C LEU A 331 0.93 -18.53 -11.94
N ILE A 332 1.64 -17.58 -11.30
CA ILE A 332 1.00 -16.51 -10.50
C ILE A 332 0.21 -15.51 -11.37
N ALA A 333 0.57 -15.35 -12.63
CA ALA A 333 -0.20 -14.50 -13.53
C ALA A 333 -1.63 -15.01 -13.73
N VAL A 334 -1.88 -16.32 -13.54
CA VAL A 334 -3.21 -16.93 -13.70
C VAL A 334 -4.22 -16.43 -12.66
N PRO A 335 -4.02 -16.58 -11.33
CA PRO A 335 -4.97 -16.08 -10.34
C PRO A 335 -5.11 -14.55 -10.39
N THR A 336 -4.04 -13.83 -10.74
CA THR A 336 -4.11 -12.38 -10.96
C THR A 336 -5.00 -12.03 -12.16
N GLY A 337 -4.84 -12.74 -13.28
CA GLY A 337 -5.67 -12.59 -14.47
C GLY A 337 -7.15 -12.90 -14.19
N VAL A 338 -7.44 -13.96 -13.44
CA VAL A 338 -8.81 -14.29 -12.99
C VAL A 338 -9.47 -13.11 -12.30
N LYS A 339 -8.75 -12.37 -11.44
CA LYS A 339 -9.30 -11.18 -10.76
C LYS A 339 -9.59 -10.04 -11.73
N VAL A 340 -8.69 -9.78 -12.69
CA VAL A 340 -8.92 -8.79 -13.75
C VAL A 340 -10.17 -9.13 -14.56
N PHE A 341 -10.31 -10.38 -15.00
CA PHE A 341 -11.50 -10.84 -15.74
C PHE A 341 -12.77 -10.76 -14.89
N ASN A 342 -12.71 -11.08 -13.61
CA ASN A 342 -13.86 -10.97 -12.72
C ASN A 342 -14.31 -9.51 -12.54
N TRP A 343 -13.40 -8.52 -12.44
CA TRP A 343 -13.78 -7.10 -12.44
C TRP A 343 -14.43 -6.69 -13.76
N VAL A 344 -13.85 -7.09 -14.90
CA VAL A 344 -14.43 -6.81 -16.23
C VAL A 344 -15.82 -7.44 -16.38
N ALA A 345 -16.00 -8.68 -15.95
CA ALA A 345 -17.29 -9.37 -15.96
C ALA A 345 -18.31 -8.76 -14.99
N THR A 346 -17.85 -8.16 -13.88
CA THR A 346 -18.71 -7.40 -12.97
C THR A 346 -19.22 -6.14 -13.65
N MET A 347 -18.38 -5.40 -14.38
CA MET A 347 -18.82 -4.22 -15.15
C MET A 347 -19.68 -4.58 -16.36
N TRP A 348 -19.48 -5.75 -16.96
CA TRP A 348 -20.23 -6.19 -18.14
C TRP A 348 -21.73 -6.31 -17.84
N ARG A 349 -22.53 -5.61 -18.66
CA ARG A 349 -24.00 -5.46 -18.49
C ARG A 349 -24.40 -4.89 -17.12
N GLY A 350 -23.51 -4.19 -16.43
CA GLY A 350 -23.83 -3.36 -15.27
C GLY A 350 -24.38 -1.99 -15.69
N SER A 351 -25.08 -1.32 -14.78
CA SER A 351 -25.52 0.07 -14.97
C SER A 351 -24.43 1.01 -14.43
N MET A 352 -23.46 1.29 -15.29
CA MET A 352 -22.23 2.00 -14.93
C MET A 352 -22.44 3.50 -14.74
N THR A 353 -21.85 4.06 -13.69
CA THR A 353 -21.58 5.51 -13.57
C THR A 353 -20.10 5.76 -13.30
N PHE A 354 -19.61 6.95 -13.66
CA PHE A 354 -18.17 7.28 -13.72
C PHE A 354 -17.82 8.46 -12.82
N GLU A 355 -18.22 8.35 -11.56
CA GLU A 355 -17.73 9.19 -10.46
C GLU A 355 -16.23 8.91 -10.22
N THR A 356 -15.58 9.84 -9.52
CA THR A 356 -14.14 9.78 -9.27
C THR A 356 -13.61 8.44 -8.72
N PRO A 357 -14.27 7.71 -7.78
CA PRO A 357 -13.75 6.45 -7.27
C PRO A 357 -13.71 5.39 -8.37
N MET A 358 -14.74 5.35 -9.21
CA MET A 358 -14.82 4.43 -10.35
C MET A 358 -13.77 4.76 -11.42
N LEU A 359 -13.50 6.04 -11.67
CA LEU A 359 -12.45 6.45 -12.60
C LEU A 359 -11.08 5.95 -12.14
N PHE A 360 -10.72 6.15 -10.87
CA PHE A 360 -9.48 5.60 -10.33
C PHE A 360 -9.45 4.07 -10.34
N ALA A 361 -10.59 3.40 -10.12
CA ALA A 361 -10.67 1.94 -10.24
C ALA A 361 -10.44 1.44 -11.68
N LEU A 362 -10.95 2.15 -12.68
CA LEU A 362 -10.68 1.84 -14.10
C LEU A 362 -9.22 2.13 -14.46
N GLY A 363 -8.70 3.27 -14.00
CA GLY A 363 -7.29 3.63 -14.16
C GLY A 363 -6.38 2.55 -13.59
N PHE A 364 -6.68 2.07 -12.37
CA PHE A 364 -6.03 0.92 -11.75
C PHE A 364 -6.07 -0.31 -12.64
N ILE A 365 -7.26 -0.75 -13.07
CA ILE A 365 -7.38 -1.97 -13.89
C ILE A 365 -6.53 -1.86 -15.17
N PHE A 366 -6.54 -0.69 -15.81
CA PHE A 366 -5.79 -0.44 -17.03
C PHE A 366 -4.26 -0.50 -16.81
N VAL A 367 -3.72 0.35 -15.92
CA VAL A 367 -2.27 0.43 -15.68
C VAL A 367 -1.73 -0.86 -15.05
N PHE A 368 -2.48 -1.47 -14.14
CA PHE A 368 -2.11 -2.74 -13.53
C PHE A 368 -2.06 -3.86 -14.57
N SER A 369 -2.96 -3.87 -15.56
CA SER A 369 -2.93 -4.86 -16.65
C SER A 369 -1.68 -4.70 -17.53
N ILE A 370 -1.30 -3.46 -17.87
CA ILE A 370 -0.03 -3.19 -18.59
C ILE A 370 1.17 -3.66 -17.77
N GLY A 371 1.18 -3.35 -16.47
CA GLY A 371 2.19 -3.82 -15.53
C GLY A 371 2.26 -5.36 -15.48
N GLY A 372 1.11 -6.04 -15.41
CA GLY A 372 1.04 -7.50 -15.40
C GLY A 372 1.61 -8.13 -16.68
N LEU A 373 1.32 -7.55 -17.85
CA LEU A 373 1.87 -8.01 -19.13
C LEU A 373 3.39 -7.85 -19.21
N THR A 374 3.93 -6.73 -18.72
CA THR A 374 5.39 -6.53 -18.66
C THR A 374 6.05 -7.44 -17.64
N GLY A 375 5.35 -7.84 -16.57
CA GLY A 375 5.82 -8.82 -15.58
C GLY A 375 5.93 -10.22 -16.15
N LEU A 376 5.01 -10.63 -17.04
CA LEU A 376 5.13 -11.89 -17.77
C LEU A 376 6.38 -11.94 -18.65
N ILE A 377 6.78 -10.80 -19.22
CA ILE A 377 8.01 -10.69 -20.01
C ILE A 377 9.23 -10.88 -19.11
N LEU A 378 9.26 -10.24 -17.93
CA LEU A 378 10.34 -10.40 -16.94
C LEU A 378 10.36 -11.78 -16.26
N ALA A 379 9.24 -12.50 -16.24
CA ALA A 379 9.21 -13.87 -15.73
C ALA A 379 9.97 -14.85 -16.64
N VAL A 380 10.20 -14.51 -17.92
CA VAL A 380 10.90 -15.35 -18.90
C VAL A 380 12.40 -15.15 -18.76
N ALA A 381 13.09 -16.11 -18.14
CA ALA A 381 14.53 -15.99 -17.81
C ALA A 381 15.43 -15.57 -18.99
N PRO A 382 15.32 -16.13 -20.22
CA PRO A 382 16.13 -15.67 -21.35
C PRO A 382 15.95 -14.20 -21.73
N ILE A 383 14.74 -13.65 -21.54
CA ILE A 383 14.46 -12.24 -21.79
C ILE A 383 14.96 -11.40 -20.62
N ASP A 384 14.71 -11.86 -19.40
CA ASP A 384 15.12 -11.15 -18.19
C ASP A 384 16.64 -10.99 -18.10
N ILE A 385 17.45 -11.93 -18.58
CA ILE A 385 18.91 -11.75 -18.64
C ILE A 385 19.32 -10.44 -19.33
N GLN A 386 18.55 -9.99 -20.34
CA GLN A 386 18.80 -8.73 -21.04
C GLN A 386 18.17 -7.51 -20.35
N LEU A 387 17.04 -7.69 -19.65
CA LEU A 387 16.24 -6.59 -19.09
C LEU A 387 16.46 -6.37 -17.58
N GLN A 388 17.04 -7.35 -16.90
CA GLN A 388 17.32 -7.32 -15.48
C GLN A 388 18.17 -6.10 -15.15
N ASP A 389 17.82 -5.42 -14.06
CA ASP A 389 18.47 -4.18 -13.63
C ASP A 389 18.44 -3.02 -14.66
N THR A 390 17.56 -3.05 -15.66
CA THR A 390 17.33 -1.90 -16.55
C THR A 390 16.13 -1.05 -16.12
N TYR A 391 15.92 0.07 -16.80
CA TYR A 391 14.71 0.89 -16.66
C TYR A 391 13.41 0.14 -17.00
N TYR A 392 13.48 -1.02 -17.69
CA TYR A 392 12.31 -1.83 -17.97
C TYR A 392 11.71 -2.41 -16.68
N VAL A 393 12.57 -2.90 -15.77
CA VAL A 393 12.16 -3.39 -14.45
C VAL A 393 11.61 -2.25 -13.59
N VAL A 394 12.22 -1.05 -13.68
CA VAL A 394 11.72 0.15 -12.98
C VAL A 394 10.32 0.49 -13.48
N ALA A 395 10.11 0.55 -14.79
CA ALA A 395 8.82 0.84 -15.41
C ALA A 395 7.75 -0.19 -15.01
N HIS A 396 8.06 -1.47 -15.18
CA HIS A 396 7.20 -2.59 -14.79
C HIS A 396 6.73 -2.45 -13.33
N PHE A 397 7.68 -2.29 -12.41
CA PHE A 397 7.38 -2.20 -10.98
C PHE A 397 6.54 -0.97 -10.65
N HIS A 398 6.77 0.18 -11.29
CA HIS A 398 5.95 1.38 -11.06
C HIS A 398 4.54 1.24 -11.63
N TYR A 399 4.34 0.56 -12.76
CA TYR A 399 3.00 0.25 -13.28
C TYR A 399 2.23 -0.69 -12.35
N VAL A 400 2.88 -1.76 -11.86
CA VAL A 400 2.23 -2.74 -10.98
C VAL A 400 2.01 -2.19 -9.58
N LEU A 401 3.04 -1.61 -8.96
CA LEU A 401 3.01 -1.23 -7.56
C LEU A 401 2.62 0.22 -7.35
N VAL A 402 3.26 1.18 -8.03
CA VAL A 402 2.99 2.60 -7.75
C VAL A 402 1.61 2.98 -8.26
N ALA A 403 1.32 2.77 -9.54
CA ALA A 403 -0.03 3.03 -10.03
C ALA A 403 -1.05 2.03 -9.46
N GLY A 404 -0.70 0.75 -9.31
CA GLY A 404 -1.60 -0.23 -8.69
C GLY A 404 -2.01 0.16 -7.27
N SER A 405 -1.05 0.39 -6.38
CA SER A 405 -1.35 0.72 -4.99
C SER A 405 -1.85 2.15 -4.83
N LEU A 406 -1.23 3.17 -5.43
CA LEU A 406 -1.68 4.56 -5.26
C LEU A 406 -3.05 4.82 -5.88
N PHE A 407 -3.34 4.30 -7.08
CA PHE A 407 -4.65 4.57 -7.69
C PHE A 407 -5.76 3.88 -6.91
N ALA A 408 -5.51 2.68 -6.36
CA ALA A 408 -6.46 2.04 -5.46
C ALA A 408 -6.61 2.80 -4.13
N LEU A 409 -5.54 3.34 -3.56
CA LEU A 409 -5.60 4.20 -2.36
C LEU A 409 -6.42 5.47 -2.64
N PHE A 410 -6.21 6.13 -3.79
CA PHE A 410 -7.02 7.27 -4.20
C PHE A 410 -8.48 6.87 -4.44
N ALA A 411 -8.73 5.76 -5.14
CA ALA A 411 -10.08 5.22 -5.33
C ALA A 411 -10.77 4.98 -3.97
N GLY A 412 -10.07 4.36 -3.03
CA GLY A 412 -10.55 4.12 -1.67
C GLY A 412 -10.81 5.43 -0.90
N PHE A 413 -9.95 6.43 -1.01
CA PHE A 413 -10.17 7.74 -0.40
C PHE A 413 -11.42 8.41 -0.97
N TYR A 414 -11.60 8.42 -2.30
CA TYR A 414 -12.79 9.00 -2.89
C TYR A 414 -14.05 8.18 -2.57
N TYR A 415 -13.93 6.87 -2.39
CA TYR A 415 -15.07 6.01 -2.04
C TYR A 415 -15.50 6.17 -0.58
N TRP A 416 -14.56 6.10 0.38
CA TRP A 416 -14.86 6.13 1.81
C TRP A 416 -14.61 7.48 2.49
N GLY A 417 -13.95 8.43 1.85
CA GLY A 417 -13.71 9.78 2.37
C GLY A 417 -14.97 10.51 2.85
N PRO A 418 -16.12 10.41 2.15
CA PRO A 418 -17.39 10.95 2.66
C PRO A 418 -17.85 10.30 3.97
N LYS A 419 -17.57 9.01 4.19
CA LYS A 419 -17.87 8.30 5.44
C LYS A 419 -16.97 8.76 6.59
N TRP A 420 -15.73 9.13 6.31
CA TRP A 420 -14.77 9.57 7.32
C TRP A 420 -14.97 11.02 7.74
N SER A 421 -15.18 11.91 6.76
CA SER A 421 -15.30 13.36 6.98
C SER A 421 -16.73 13.84 7.20
N GLY A 422 -17.74 13.09 6.71
CA GLY A 422 -19.13 13.52 6.69
C GLY A 422 -19.49 14.48 5.54
N TYR A 423 -18.54 14.77 4.65
CA TYR A 423 -18.74 15.70 3.53
C TYR A 423 -18.34 15.07 2.20
N MET A 424 -19.07 15.40 1.15
CA MET A 424 -18.72 15.04 -0.22
C MET A 424 -17.56 15.90 -0.70
N TYR A 425 -16.62 15.27 -1.41
CA TYR A 425 -15.63 15.99 -2.18
C TYR A 425 -16.25 16.52 -3.48
N ASN A 426 -15.57 17.48 -4.10
CA ASN A 426 -16.00 18.01 -5.40
C ASN A 426 -15.56 17.07 -6.55
N GLU A 427 -16.53 16.53 -7.30
CA GLU A 427 -16.28 15.63 -8.43
C GLU A 427 -15.40 16.23 -9.53
N THR A 428 -15.56 17.52 -9.86
CA THR A 428 -14.71 18.17 -10.88
C THR A 428 -13.25 18.17 -10.44
N ARG A 429 -12.99 18.48 -9.16
CA ARG A 429 -11.64 18.44 -8.61
C ARG A 429 -11.09 17.02 -8.56
N GLY A 430 -11.93 16.04 -8.24
CA GLY A 430 -11.59 14.62 -8.29
C GLY A 430 -11.18 14.17 -9.70
N LYS A 431 -11.93 14.58 -10.73
CA LYS A 431 -11.63 14.28 -12.15
C LYS A 431 -10.36 14.97 -12.65
N ILE A 432 -10.07 16.19 -12.21
CA ILE A 432 -8.79 16.86 -12.50
C ILE A 432 -7.63 16.06 -11.91
N HIS A 433 -7.75 15.64 -10.64
CA HIS A 433 -6.73 14.80 -10.01
C HIS A 433 -6.56 13.47 -10.76
N PHE A 434 -7.66 12.80 -11.12
CA PHE A 434 -7.61 11.55 -11.88
C PHE A 434 -6.89 11.71 -13.23
N TRP A 435 -7.37 12.61 -14.10
CA TRP A 435 -6.82 12.74 -15.44
C TRP A 435 -5.38 13.28 -15.42
N GLY A 436 -5.10 14.24 -14.52
CA GLY A 436 -3.76 14.73 -14.30
C GLY A 436 -2.81 13.61 -13.89
N SER A 437 -3.17 12.83 -12.86
CA SER A 437 -2.36 11.70 -12.39
C SER A 437 -2.22 10.62 -13.45
N MET A 438 -3.30 10.24 -14.14
CA MET A 438 -3.29 9.19 -15.16
C MET A 438 -2.39 9.54 -16.35
N ILE A 439 -2.50 10.74 -16.89
CA ILE A 439 -1.71 11.18 -18.04
C ILE A 439 -0.23 11.31 -17.64
N THR A 440 0.06 12.03 -16.56
CA THR A 440 1.44 12.30 -16.13
C THR A 440 2.16 11.06 -15.64
N PHE A 441 1.46 10.11 -15.02
CA PHE A 441 2.01 8.80 -14.68
C PHE A 441 2.49 8.05 -15.93
N ASN A 442 1.66 7.97 -16.97
CA ASN A 442 2.05 7.29 -18.22
C ASN A 442 3.18 8.04 -18.94
N LEU A 443 3.17 9.38 -18.95
CA LEU A 443 4.29 10.17 -19.48
C LEU A 443 5.59 9.91 -18.71
N THR A 444 5.52 9.59 -17.42
CA THR A 444 6.70 9.26 -16.61
C THR A 444 7.24 7.88 -16.96
N PHE A 445 6.40 6.83 -16.82
CA PHE A 445 6.88 5.46 -16.75
C PHE A 445 6.74 4.70 -18.08
N PHE A 446 5.86 5.12 -18.99
CA PHE A 446 5.75 4.45 -20.30
C PHE A 446 7.07 4.58 -21.10
N PRO A 447 7.70 5.78 -21.20
CA PRO A 447 8.99 5.92 -21.86
C PRO A 447 10.11 5.07 -21.26
N MET A 448 10.03 4.75 -19.97
CA MET A 448 11.05 3.97 -19.28
C MET A 448 11.12 2.51 -19.79
N HIS A 449 10.03 1.96 -20.35
CA HIS A 449 10.11 0.66 -21.03
C HIS A 449 11.05 0.73 -22.23
N PHE A 450 10.95 1.80 -23.05
CA PHE A 450 11.85 1.97 -24.20
C PHE A 450 13.29 2.26 -23.77
N LEU A 451 13.49 3.05 -22.71
CA LEU A 451 14.82 3.23 -22.11
C LEU A 451 15.44 1.90 -21.69
N GLY A 452 14.66 1.05 -21.01
CA GLY A 452 15.11 -0.28 -20.59
C GLY A 452 15.42 -1.21 -21.75
N LEU A 453 14.54 -1.27 -22.75
CA LEU A 453 14.75 -2.05 -23.98
C LEU A 453 16.00 -1.59 -24.76
N ALA A 454 16.27 -0.29 -24.75
CA ALA A 454 17.47 0.29 -25.34
C ALA A 454 18.74 0.10 -24.49
N GLY A 455 18.63 -0.56 -23.32
CA GLY A 455 19.75 -0.95 -22.48
C GLY A 455 20.17 0.07 -21.42
N MET A 456 19.32 1.04 -21.06
CA MET A 456 19.62 1.98 -19.96
C MET A 456 19.52 1.27 -18.59
N PRO A 457 20.63 1.12 -17.85
CA PRO A 457 20.60 0.48 -16.53
C PRO A 457 19.94 1.37 -15.48
N ARG A 458 19.33 0.76 -14.46
CA ARG A 458 18.80 1.48 -13.30
C ARG A 458 19.93 1.94 -12.36
N ARG A 459 19.66 2.94 -11.52
CA ARG A 459 20.59 3.47 -10.49
C ARG A 459 21.86 4.13 -11.06
N TYR A 460 21.78 4.68 -12.27
CA TYR A 460 22.85 5.48 -12.86
C TYR A 460 22.52 6.96 -12.68
N ALA A 461 23.50 7.74 -12.20
CA ALA A 461 23.36 9.18 -11.97
C ALA A 461 23.53 10.01 -13.26
N ASP A 462 24.20 9.45 -14.27
CA ASP A 462 24.43 10.06 -15.57
C ASP A 462 24.23 9.01 -16.69
N TYR A 463 23.93 9.46 -17.90
CA TYR A 463 23.62 8.63 -19.06
C TYR A 463 24.04 9.28 -20.39
N PRO A 464 24.33 8.49 -21.44
CA PRO A 464 24.71 9.01 -22.75
C PRO A 464 23.56 9.66 -23.53
N GLN A 465 23.90 10.56 -24.47
CA GLN A 465 22.95 11.36 -25.26
C GLN A 465 21.79 10.57 -25.91
N GLN A 466 22.01 9.31 -26.28
CA GLN A 466 21.00 8.45 -26.91
C GLN A 466 19.74 8.22 -26.05
N PHE A 467 19.81 8.43 -24.73
CA PHE A 467 18.68 8.27 -23.81
C PHE A 467 18.01 9.60 -23.40
N ALA A 468 18.45 10.73 -23.96
CA ALA A 468 18.04 12.06 -23.52
C ALA A 468 16.53 12.33 -23.69
N ASP A 469 15.97 12.07 -24.87
CA ASP A 469 14.59 12.46 -25.18
C ASP A 469 13.58 11.77 -24.25
N PHE A 470 13.70 10.45 -24.08
CA PHE A 470 12.81 9.72 -23.19
C PHE A 470 13.02 10.07 -21.72
N ASN A 471 14.24 10.39 -21.29
CA ASN A 471 14.47 10.86 -19.93
C ASN A 471 13.85 12.24 -19.67
N ALA A 472 13.95 13.18 -20.62
CA ALA A 472 13.33 14.48 -20.53
C ALA A 472 11.80 14.37 -20.42
N VAL A 473 11.17 13.54 -21.27
CA VAL A 473 9.72 13.28 -21.22
C VAL A 473 9.34 12.65 -19.87
N ALA A 474 10.09 11.64 -19.43
CA ALA A 474 9.83 10.98 -18.15
C ALA A 474 9.92 11.94 -16.96
N SER A 475 10.87 12.88 -16.99
CA SER A 475 11.03 13.89 -15.93
C SER A 475 9.93 14.96 -15.94
N ILE A 476 9.44 15.38 -17.11
CA ILE A 476 8.26 16.25 -17.22
C ILE A 476 7.01 15.55 -16.67
N GLY A 477 6.83 14.28 -17.04
CA GLY A 477 5.77 13.43 -16.49
C GLY A 477 5.86 13.36 -14.97
N ALA A 478 7.05 13.10 -14.42
CA ALA A 478 7.24 12.92 -12.98
C ALA A 478 6.90 14.18 -12.20
N LEU A 479 7.32 15.35 -12.69
CA LEU A 479 6.96 16.65 -12.11
C LEU A 479 5.44 16.84 -12.11
N GLY A 480 4.78 16.58 -13.25
CA GLY A 480 3.32 16.65 -13.34
C GLY A 480 2.62 15.71 -12.36
N PHE A 481 3.10 14.48 -12.23
CA PHE A 481 2.55 13.48 -11.31
C PHE A 481 2.71 13.90 -9.85
N GLY A 482 3.89 14.42 -9.48
CA GLY A 482 4.14 14.97 -8.13
C GLY A 482 3.23 16.15 -7.80
N LEU A 483 3.06 17.09 -8.73
CA LEU A 483 2.17 18.24 -8.57
C LEU A 483 0.70 17.82 -8.39
N MET A 484 0.25 16.73 -9.04
CA MET A 484 -1.10 16.22 -8.84
C MET A 484 -1.35 15.68 -7.43
N GLN A 485 -0.32 15.19 -6.74
CA GLN A 485 -0.46 14.75 -5.34
C GLN A 485 -0.52 15.92 -4.36
N VAL A 486 0.21 17.00 -4.66
CA VAL A 486 0.05 18.27 -3.96
C VAL A 486 -1.34 18.86 -4.21
N TYR A 487 -1.82 18.81 -5.45
CA TYR A 487 -3.17 19.24 -5.81
C TYR A 487 -4.24 18.45 -5.07
N PHE A 488 -4.12 17.11 -5.02
CA PHE A 488 -5.02 16.24 -4.28
C PHE A 488 -5.18 16.70 -2.82
N PHE A 489 -4.07 17.00 -2.14
CA PHE A 489 -4.15 17.46 -0.76
C PHE A 489 -4.88 18.81 -0.60
N PHE A 490 -4.41 19.84 -1.30
CA PHE A 490 -4.91 21.20 -1.09
C PHE A 490 -6.31 21.45 -1.65
N PHE A 491 -6.68 20.79 -2.75
CA PHE A 491 -7.93 21.05 -3.45
C PHE A 491 -9.00 19.97 -3.25
N VAL A 492 -8.63 18.78 -2.77
CA VAL A 492 -9.59 17.69 -2.51
C VAL A 492 -9.64 17.37 -1.02
N VAL A 493 -8.54 16.93 -0.42
CA VAL A 493 -8.53 16.46 0.98
C VAL A 493 -8.89 17.59 1.94
N LEU A 494 -8.11 18.68 1.92
CA LEU A 494 -8.27 19.77 2.88
C LEU A 494 -9.66 20.42 2.85
N PRO A 495 -10.27 20.70 1.68
CA PRO A 495 -11.65 21.18 1.61
C PRO A 495 -12.65 20.16 2.18
N SER A 496 -12.54 18.88 1.82
CA SER A 496 -13.49 17.84 2.28
C SER A 496 -13.53 17.70 3.80
N TYR A 497 -12.41 17.97 4.49
CA TYR A 497 -12.37 17.98 5.96
C TYR A 497 -12.69 19.32 6.62
N ARG A 498 -12.71 20.43 5.86
CA ARG A 498 -13.11 21.76 6.35
C ARG A 498 -14.60 22.05 6.18
N GLY A 499 -15.32 21.18 5.48
CA GLY A 499 -16.75 21.26 5.23
C GLY A 499 -17.10 21.14 3.75
N GLY A 500 -18.38 21.22 3.42
CA GLY A 500 -18.85 21.06 2.06
C GLY A 500 -20.31 20.62 2.04
N GLU A 501 -20.71 20.00 0.94
CA GLU A 501 -21.99 19.31 0.87
C GLU A 501 -21.98 18.12 1.84
N LYS A 502 -22.98 18.02 2.72
CA LYS A 502 -23.06 16.91 3.67
C LYS A 502 -23.24 15.60 2.91
N ALA A 503 -22.44 14.60 3.26
CA ALA A 503 -22.58 13.26 2.72
C ALA A 503 -23.81 12.58 3.32
N ALA A 504 -24.58 11.88 2.48
CA ALA A 504 -25.58 10.94 2.97
C ALA A 504 -24.90 9.77 3.72
N ASP A 505 -25.65 9.07 4.56
CA ASP A 505 -25.17 7.86 5.25
C ASP A 505 -24.71 6.79 4.24
N LYS A 506 -25.39 6.71 3.10
CA LYS A 506 -25.00 5.90 1.94
C LYS A 506 -24.89 6.82 0.71
N PRO A 507 -23.71 7.40 0.43
CA PRO A 507 -23.53 8.34 -0.67
C PRO A 507 -23.57 7.67 -2.05
N TRP A 508 -23.26 6.37 -2.12
CA TRP A 508 -23.22 5.60 -3.37
C TRP A 508 -24.38 4.60 -3.39
N GLU A 509 -25.27 4.73 -4.37
CA GLU A 509 -26.49 3.92 -4.49
C GLU A 509 -26.23 2.40 -4.46
N GLY A 510 -25.25 1.93 -5.23
CA GLY A 510 -24.91 0.51 -5.33
C GLY A 510 -23.94 0.01 -4.26
N ALA A 511 -23.51 0.84 -3.30
CA ALA A 511 -22.66 0.37 -2.22
C ALA A 511 -23.38 -0.64 -1.32
N GLU A 512 -22.70 -1.70 -0.94
CA GLU A 512 -23.20 -2.75 -0.07
C GLU A 512 -22.20 -3.01 1.06
N GLY A 513 -22.67 -3.51 2.20
CA GLY A 513 -21.85 -3.78 3.38
C GLY A 513 -22.34 -3.06 4.64
N LEU A 514 -21.83 -3.50 5.79
CA LEU A 514 -22.22 -2.98 7.11
C LEU A 514 -21.72 -1.54 7.31
N GLU A 515 -20.63 -1.14 6.67
CA GLU A 515 -20.09 0.22 6.76
C GLU A 515 -21.04 1.30 6.19
N TRP A 516 -22.05 0.90 5.41
CA TRP A 516 -23.03 1.79 4.81
C TRP A 516 -24.36 1.83 5.58
N THR A 517 -24.50 1.08 6.67
CA THR A 517 -25.69 1.12 7.54
C THR A 517 -25.55 2.14 8.66
N VAL A 518 -24.41 2.83 8.73
CA VAL A 518 -24.05 3.74 9.83
C VAL A 518 -23.97 5.18 9.32
N PRO A 519 -24.11 6.21 10.20
CA PRO A 519 -24.10 7.60 9.77
C PRO A 519 -22.82 8.07 9.05
N SER A 520 -22.91 9.18 8.33
CA SER A 520 -21.76 9.94 7.79
C SER A 520 -21.64 11.30 8.51
N PRO A 521 -20.55 11.61 9.25
CA PRO A 521 -19.39 10.75 9.49
C PRO A 521 -19.72 9.58 10.42
N ALA A 522 -18.95 8.50 10.32
CA ALA A 522 -19.14 7.34 11.19
C ALA A 522 -18.99 7.74 12.67
N PRO A 523 -19.92 7.32 13.56
CA PRO A 523 -19.81 7.57 15.00
C PRO A 523 -18.50 7.02 15.58
N PHE A 524 -18.04 7.57 16.70
CA PHE A 524 -16.76 7.17 17.31
C PHE A 524 -16.75 5.67 17.64
N HIS A 525 -17.75 5.18 18.38
CA HIS A 525 -18.08 3.76 18.49
C HIS A 525 -19.30 3.45 17.62
N THR A 526 -19.28 2.34 16.89
CA THR A 526 -20.29 2.07 15.84
C THR A 526 -21.18 0.86 16.17
N PHE A 527 -20.61 -0.33 16.31
CA PHE A 527 -21.36 -1.57 16.54
C PHE A 527 -21.15 -2.07 17.97
N GLU A 528 -21.59 -1.28 18.97
CA GLU A 528 -21.61 -1.74 20.37
C GLU A 528 -22.48 -2.99 20.52
N GLU A 529 -23.63 -3.00 19.85
CA GLU A 529 -24.41 -4.20 19.57
C GLU A 529 -24.11 -4.68 18.12
N PRO A 530 -23.56 -5.90 17.94
CA PRO A 530 -23.26 -6.42 16.61
C PRO A 530 -24.52 -6.58 15.75
N PRO A 531 -24.52 -6.12 14.48
CA PRO A 531 -25.66 -6.31 13.59
C PRO A 531 -25.83 -7.80 13.24
N HIS A 532 -27.07 -8.26 13.07
CA HIS A 532 -27.32 -9.61 12.58
C HIS A 532 -27.20 -9.69 11.06
N VAL A 533 -26.24 -10.46 10.56
CA VAL A 533 -26.05 -10.71 9.12
C VAL A 533 -26.83 -11.96 8.73
N LYS A 534 -27.73 -11.84 7.74
CA LYS A 534 -28.54 -12.95 7.24
C LYS A 534 -27.79 -13.84 6.26
#